data_AF-A0A6P0M680-F1
#
_entry.id   AF-A0A6P0M680-F1
#
_cell.length_a   1.000
_cell.length_b   1.000
_cell.length_c   1.000
_cell.angle_alpha   90.00
_cell.angle_beta   90.00
_cell.angle_gamma   90.00
#
_symmetry.space_group_name_H-M   'P 1'
#
loop_
_entity.id
_entity.type
_entity.pdbx_description
1 polymer ?
#
loop_
_entity_poly.entity_id
_entity_poly.type
_entity_poly.pdbx_seq_one_letter_code
_entity_poly.pdbx_strand_id
1 'polypeptide(L)'
;YQRLAVAHVNPKQEELIWELHRCYPPQGDEDYGNGKVLRTGCADAYFEVSDQFLSAAADDPDHLRMLQALKIKSYICVPLRMGSQILGSIWFVRSESGRRYNEIDVKLAEDLASRAALATENARLYREANQASDHLRQAITILNEQQKQLRTLHQLTNLLNQRLTNLPNLLQEMVSEVAKAIAGVEFCFIILNNSLGNPEVLRVNAGIDTQKLHWEDILPLEQGLLSQVFLTGKSQLIQRKAWDSRHLEEEVPTAIYAVAIESVEAGRLGVLAIGNWEDPEALDQSGRNLLAAVGEQAAIAIDNARMINEQAAIAIDNARMIKALEEQEARLEFQNTMLARQNRELEMRDASLKLQNLQLLEAARLKSQFVSTISHELRTPMNAIIGFSQLLLRQRQGSLTHQQADIMERIVNNAQHLLTLIKDMIDLSKIEAVCLELTLESLPLDRLIKETINEFRCLAAQKDLELYIQTKLKNPIVINDSLRLRQILVNLVSNAIKFTEIGRVEVVVKEISTDWLMLTVRDTGIGIAQDDLEHIFEEFQQIDQTTTRKYSGTGLGLAITESLVKLMQGTITVESKVGKGSTFHVKFPRRVKASTPDCLDCDLPKSKTLNCSFLPQTLKGFRTRRVIY
;
A
#
# COMPACT_ATOMS: atom_id res chain seq x y z
N TYR A 1 26.00 17.09 94.22
CA TYR A 1 27.04 17.92 93.58
C TYR A 1 28.37 17.19 93.60
N GLN A 2 29.18 17.25 92.54
CA GLN A 2 30.49 16.55 92.48
C GLN A 2 31.63 17.55 92.70
N ARG A 3 32.49 17.31 93.71
CA ARG A 3 33.70 18.10 93.91
C ARG A 3 34.76 17.68 92.88
N LEU A 4 35.16 18.63 92.04
CA LEU A 4 36.06 18.35 90.91
C LEU A 4 37.54 18.49 91.26
N ALA A 5 37.88 19.37 92.22
CA ALA A 5 39.24 19.62 92.64
C ALA A 5 39.31 20.14 94.08
N VAL A 6 40.43 19.88 94.75
CA VAL A 6 40.82 20.44 96.05
C VAL A 6 42.30 20.78 95.96
N ALA A 7 42.69 21.92 96.53
CA ALA A 7 44.09 22.28 96.71
C ALA A 7 44.27 22.96 98.08
N HIS A 8 45.26 22.52 98.83
CA HIS A 8 45.62 23.03 100.14
C HIS A 8 47.13 22.91 100.39
N VAL A 9 47.73 23.90 101.06
CA VAL A 9 49.20 23.95 101.30
C VAL A 9 49.71 22.75 102.12
N ASN A 10 48.84 22.19 102.97
CA ASN A 10 49.09 20.96 103.72
C ASN A 10 48.32 19.78 103.09
N PRO A 11 49.01 18.76 102.51
CA PRO A 11 48.37 17.60 101.87
C PRO A 11 47.46 16.79 102.79
N LYS A 12 47.76 16.71 104.10
CA LYS A 12 46.89 16.00 105.07
C LYS A 12 45.51 16.63 105.20
N GLN A 13 45.43 17.96 104.99
CA GLN A 13 44.17 18.68 104.98
C GLN A 13 43.41 18.46 103.66
N GLU A 14 44.10 18.26 102.52
CA GLU A 14 43.43 17.87 101.27
C GLU A 14 42.76 16.50 101.40
N GLU A 15 43.45 15.51 101.96
CA GLU A 15 42.90 14.17 102.22
C GLU A 15 41.67 14.26 103.12
N LEU A 16 41.76 15.04 104.21
CA LEU A 16 40.63 15.25 105.12
C LEU A 16 39.43 15.93 104.43
N ILE A 17 39.66 16.86 103.49
CA ILE A 17 38.58 17.51 102.72
C ILE A 17 37.92 16.51 101.75
N TRP A 18 38.69 15.62 101.13
CA TRP A 18 38.14 14.55 100.27
C TRP A 18 37.39 13.50 101.08
N GLU A 19 37.88 13.13 102.26
CA GLU A 19 37.20 12.24 103.19
C GLU A 19 35.88 12.87 103.67
N LEU A 20 35.90 14.15 104.03
CA LEU A 20 34.70 14.92 104.39
C LEU A 20 33.69 14.93 103.25
N HIS A 21 34.12 15.16 102.00
CA HIS A 21 33.23 15.13 100.85
C HIS A 21 32.63 13.73 100.57
N ARG A 22 33.35 12.65 100.91
CA ARG A 22 32.90 11.28 100.69
C ARG A 22 31.90 10.84 101.75
N CYS A 23 32.16 11.16 103.02
CA CYS A 23 31.28 10.83 104.13
C CYS A 23 30.06 11.75 104.20
N TYR A 24 30.25 13.03 103.86
CA TYR A 24 29.24 14.08 103.91
C TYR A 24 29.18 14.82 102.56
N PRO A 25 28.60 14.20 101.51
CA PRO A 25 28.47 14.86 100.23
C PRO A 25 27.50 16.04 100.33
N PRO A 26 27.82 17.20 99.71
CA PRO A 26 26.94 18.36 99.72
C PRO A 26 25.61 18.04 99.05
N GLN A 27 24.53 18.31 99.79
CA GLN A 27 23.14 18.07 99.40
C GLN A 27 22.60 19.24 98.56
N GLY A 28 23.13 20.45 98.78
CA GLY A 28 22.83 21.67 98.02
C GLY A 28 21.58 22.41 98.47
N ASP A 29 20.96 21.98 99.56
CA ASP A 29 19.94 22.70 100.32
C ASP A 29 20.52 23.49 101.51
N GLU A 30 21.84 23.41 101.75
CA GLU A 30 22.50 24.11 102.86
C GLU A 30 22.37 25.64 102.70
N ASP A 31 22.17 26.36 103.80
CA ASP A 31 22.05 27.83 103.83
C ASP A 31 23.41 28.56 103.88
N TYR A 32 24.50 27.82 103.63
CA TYR A 32 25.87 28.33 103.57
C TYR A 32 26.65 27.63 102.46
N GLY A 33 27.75 28.24 102.03
CA GLY A 33 28.70 27.62 101.11
C GLY A 33 28.07 27.20 99.77
N ASN A 34 28.23 25.93 99.40
CA ASN A 34 27.82 25.41 98.09
C ASN A 34 26.31 25.52 97.87
N GLY A 35 25.48 25.07 98.81
CA GLY A 35 24.03 25.10 98.65
C GLY A 35 23.53 26.52 98.40
N LYS A 36 23.86 27.46 99.28
CA LYS A 36 23.46 28.86 99.14
C LYS A 36 23.98 29.49 97.84
N VAL A 37 25.26 29.30 97.51
CA VAL A 37 25.88 29.92 96.33
C VAL A 37 25.32 29.35 95.03
N LEU A 38 25.04 28.05 94.96
CA LEU A 38 24.51 27.41 93.77
C LEU A 38 23.02 27.72 93.55
N ARG A 39 22.24 27.92 94.63
CA ARG A 39 20.82 28.32 94.54
C ARG A 39 20.64 29.80 94.24
N THR A 40 21.34 30.66 94.95
CA THR A 40 21.17 32.13 94.85
C THR A 40 22.04 32.75 93.76
N GLY A 41 23.15 32.08 93.44
CA GLY A 41 24.24 32.66 92.68
C GLY A 41 25.00 33.76 93.40
N CYS A 42 24.64 34.19 94.60
CA CYS A 42 25.40 35.24 95.29
C CYS A 42 26.60 34.61 96.00
N ALA A 43 27.72 35.33 96.06
CA ALA A 43 28.86 34.89 96.87
C ALA A 43 28.46 34.76 98.34
N ASP A 44 28.96 33.73 99.00
CA ASP A 44 28.79 33.50 100.42
C ASP A 44 30.16 33.59 101.11
N ALA A 45 30.33 34.57 101.98
CA ALA A 45 31.60 34.84 102.63
C ALA A 45 31.40 35.00 104.14
N TYR A 46 32.22 34.28 104.91
CA TYR A 46 32.28 34.39 106.36
C TYR A 46 33.71 34.79 106.76
N PHE A 47 33.84 36.02 107.26
CA PHE A 47 35.14 36.59 107.64
C PHE A 47 35.63 36.13 109.01
N GLU A 48 34.73 35.58 109.83
CA GLU A 48 35.04 34.89 111.08
C GLU A 48 34.11 33.70 111.25
N VAL A 49 34.70 32.50 111.22
CA VAL A 49 33.99 31.25 111.48
C VAL A 49 34.13 30.90 112.95
N SER A 50 33.00 30.91 113.67
CA SER A 50 32.94 30.54 115.09
C SER A 50 32.70 29.04 115.26
N ASP A 51 33.06 28.50 116.42
CA ASP A 51 32.74 27.09 116.75
C ASP A 51 31.22 26.86 116.79
N GLN A 52 30.43 27.89 117.11
CA GLN A 52 28.96 27.84 117.05
C GLN A 52 28.47 27.68 115.60
N PHE A 53 29.10 28.34 114.64
CA PHE A 53 28.79 28.16 113.21
C PHE A 53 29.13 26.74 112.75
N LEU A 54 30.31 26.22 113.12
CA LEU A 54 30.69 24.85 112.77
C LEU A 54 29.74 23.81 113.39
N SER A 55 29.28 24.03 114.62
CA SER A 55 28.29 23.18 115.27
C SER A 55 26.91 23.22 114.60
N ALA A 56 26.53 24.36 114.02
CA ALA A 56 25.28 24.50 113.28
C ALA A 56 25.35 23.91 111.86
N ALA A 57 26.55 23.82 111.29
CA ALA A 57 26.84 23.26 109.97
C ALA A 57 27.11 21.75 109.97
N ALA A 58 27.22 21.12 111.15
CA ALA A 58 27.51 19.70 111.29
C ALA A 58 26.22 18.89 111.43
N ASP A 59 26.08 17.84 110.63
CA ASP A 59 24.93 16.92 110.70
C ASP A 59 24.97 16.01 111.94
N ASP A 60 26.19 15.65 112.37
CA ASP A 60 26.44 14.77 113.51
C ASP A 60 27.78 15.10 114.22
N PRO A 61 28.06 14.50 115.40
CA PRO A 61 29.28 14.78 116.16
C PRO A 61 30.59 14.44 115.44
N ASP A 62 30.59 13.45 114.55
CA ASP A 62 31.78 13.07 113.78
C ASP A 62 32.01 14.07 112.64
N HIS A 63 30.94 14.53 111.98
CA HIS A 63 31.00 15.64 111.02
C HIS A 63 31.57 16.91 111.68
N LEU A 64 31.11 17.25 112.89
CA LEU A 64 31.62 18.40 113.66
C LEU A 64 33.11 18.26 113.97
N ARG A 65 33.55 17.07 114.38
CA ARG A 65 34.97 16.79 114.67
C ARG A 65 35.85 16.98 113.43
N MET A 66 35.39 16.51 112.26
CA MET A 66 36.10 16.69 111.00
C MET A 66 36.17 18.16 110.60
N LEU A 67 35.07 18.91 110.72
CA LEU A 67 35.02 20.35 110.44
C LEU A 67 35.93 21.16 111.37
N GLN A 68 35.99 20.82 112.67
CA GLN A 68 36.90 21.45 113.63
C GLN A 68 38.38 21.14 113.32
N ALA A 69 38.69 19.93 112.84
CA ALA A 69 40.03 19.54 112.46
C ALA A 69 40.58 20.31 111.23
N LEU A 70 39.69 20.82 110.37
CA LEU A 70 40.04 21.73 109.28
C LEU A 70 40.48 23.13 109.78
N LYS A 71 40.16 23.48 111.03
CA LYS A 71 40.52 24.74 111.70
C LYS A 71 40.24 25.98 110.86
N ILE A 72 39.09 25.98 110.19
CA ILE A 72 38.64 27.06 109.32
C ILE A 72 38.46 28.34 110.15
N LYS A 73 39.09 29.43 109.72
CA LYS A 73 38.96 30.75 110.36
C LYS A 73 38.11 31.72 109.54
N SER A 74 38.18 31.64 108.22
CA SER A 74 37.33 32.40 107.30
C SER A 74 37.24 31.67 105.96
N TYR A 75 36.12 31.80 105.25
CA TYR A 75 35.99 31.27 103.89
C TYR A 75 35.23 32.24 102.96
N ILE A 76 35.47 32.07 101.67
CA ILE A 76 34.71 32.68 100.59
C ILE A 76 34.28 31.54 99.66
N CYS A 77 32.99 31.44 99.39
CA CYS A 77 32.43 30.59 98.34
C CYS A 77 31.82 31.49 97.27
N VAL A 78 32.32 31.40 96.04
CA VAL A 78 31.85 32.20 94.90
C VAL A 78 31.29 31.29 93.81
N PRO A 79 30.28 31.73 93.04
CA PRO A 79 29.73 30.95 91.96
C PRO A 79 30.65 30.99 90.73
N LEU A 80 30.71 29.89 89.98
CA LEU A 80 31.20 29.86 88.61
C LEU A 80 30.05 30.26 87.67
N ARG A 81 29.91 31.56 87.39
CA ARG A 81 28.83 32.09 86.55
C ARG A 81 29.25 32.21 85.10
N MET A 82 28.36 31.80 84.20
CA MET A 82 28.46 32.07 82.77
C MET A 82 27.11 32.58 82.26
N GLY A 83 27.04 33.88 81.98
CA GLY A 83 25.77 34.54 81.67
C GLY A 83 24.77 34.39 82.83
N SER A 84 23.59 33.82 82.55
CA SER A 84 22.55 33.53 83.55
C SER A 84 22.69 32.16 84.23
N GLN A 85 23.64 31.32 83.82
CA GLN A 85 23.81 29.95 84.32
C GLN A 85 24.93 29.86 85.35
N ILE A 86 24.70 29.10 86.43
CA ILE A 86 25.70 28.78 87.45
C ILE A 86 26.24 27.38 87.12
N LEU A 87 27.50 27.31 86.69
CA LEU A 87 28.17 26.05 86.33
C LEU A 87 28.68 25.28 87.55
N GLY A 88 28.88 25.98 88.68
CA GLY A 88 29.44 25.43 89.90
C GLY A 88 29.81 26.52 90.89
N SER A 89 30.68 26.19 91.83
CA SER A 89 31.19 27.11 92.87
C SER A 89 32.66 26.83 93.16
N ILE A 90 33.38 27.84 93.60
CA ILE A 90 34.77 27.74 94.06
C ILE A 90 34.86 28.21 95.51
N TRP A 91 35.58 27.45 96.32
CA TRP A 91 35.85 27.77 97.73
C TRP A 91 37.29 28.24 97.91
N PHE A 92 37.42 29.31 98.69
CA PHE A 92 38.67 29.79 99.22
C PHE A 92 38.57 29.75 100.75
N VAL A 93 39.48 29.04 101.40
CA VAL A 93 39.44 28.78 102.84
C VAL A 93 40.77 29.18 103.47
N ARG A 94 40.72 29.86 104.62
CA ARG A 94 41.90 30.13 105.46
C ARG A 94 41.82 29.30 106.74
N SER A 95 42.89 28.55 106.99
CA SER A 95 43.08 27.76 108.20
C SER A 95 44.36 28.22 108.93
N GLU A 96 44.33 28.24 110.26
CA GLU A 96 45.47 28.46 111.19
C GLU A 96 46.23 29.81 111.12
N SER A 97 46.10 30.63 110.06
CA SER A 97 46.74 31.95 109.97
C SER A 97 45.96 33.03 110.72
N GLY A 98 46.65 34.02 111.31
CA GLY A 98 46.01 35.21 111.91
C GLY A 98 45.37 36.18 110.91
N ARG A 99 45.48 35.91 109.60
CA ARG A 99 44.88 36.69 108.52
C ARG A 99 43.51 36.12 108.15
N ARG A 100 42.52 37.00 107.99
CA ARG A 100 41.15 36.68 107.59
C ARG A 100 40.84 37.28 106.22
N TYR A 101 39.95 36.65 105.49
CA TYR A 101 39.40 37.24 104.26
C TYR A 101 38.60 38.50 104.58
N ASN A 102 38.55 39.42 103.62
CA ASN A 102 37.73 40.63 103.67
C ASN A 102 36.96 40.82 102.35
N GLU A 103 36.20 41.92 102.22
CA GLU A 103 35.40 42.20 101.03
C GLU A 103 36.22 42.37 99.73
N ILE A 104 37.49 42.81 99.83
CA ILE A 104 38.38 42.93 98.66
C ILE A 104 38.71 41.54 98.13
N ASP A 105 38.95 40.58 99.03
CA ASP A 105 39.23 39.19 98.66
C ASP A 105 38.01 38.52 98.01
N VAL A 106 36.78 38.88 98.42
CA VAL A 106 35.54 38.39 97.77
C VAL A 106 35.47 38.84 96.31
N LYS A 107 35.70 40.13 96.04
CA LYS A 107 35.69 40.66 94.66
C LYS A 107 36.74 39.99 93.78
N LEU A 108 37.92 39.73 94.33
CA LEU A 108 38.98 39.02 93.61
C LEU A 108 38.59 37.56 93.32
N ALA A 109 38.00 36.87 94.30
CA ALA A 109 37.50 35.51 94.14
C ALA A 109 36.40 35.45 93.05
N GLU A 110 35.49 36.42 93.00
CA GLU A 110 34.46 36.52 91.97
C GLU A 110 35.06 36.72 90.57
N ASP A 111 36.07 37.58 90.40
CA ASP A 111 36.75 37.77 89.10
C ASP A 111 37.46 36.48 88.64
N LEU A 112 38.15 35.79 89.57
CA LEU A 112 38.79 34.51 89.28
C LEU A 112 37.77 33.44 88.87
N ALA A 113 36.64 33.37 89.57
CA ALA A 113 35.56 32.43 89.25
C ALA A 113 34.93 32.73 87.89
N SER A 114 34.72 34.00 87.54
CA SER A 114 34.24 34.42 86.23
C SER A 114 35.19 33.99 85.11
N ARG A 115 36.51 34.21 85.28
CA ARG A 115 37.52 33.80 84.29
C ARG A 115 37.64 32.28 84.15
N ALA A 116 37.55 31.54 85.26
CA ALA A 116 37.57 30.07 85.25
C ALA A 116 36.34 29.47 84.54
N ALA A 117 35.16 30.06 84.75
CA ALA A 117 33.93 29.66 84.05
C ALA A 117 34.08 29.86 82.53
N LEU A 118 34.57 31.01 82.09
CA LEU A 118 34.80 31.31 80.67
C LEU A 118 35.82 30.35 80.03
N ALA A 119 36.94 30.06 80.70
CA ALA A 119 37.96 29.17 80.18
C ALA A 119 37.45 27.72 80.00
N THR A 120 36.63 27.25 80.94
CA THR A 120 36.04 25.91 80.90
C THR A 120 35.09 25.76 79.71
N GLU A 121 34.27 26.78 79.45
CA GLU A 121 33.35 26.76 78.31
C GLU A 121 34.09 26.83 76.98
N ASN A 122 35.10 27.69 76.85
CA ASN A 122 35.89 27.76 75.63
C ASN A 122 36.53 26.39 75.29
N ALA A 123 37.01 25.67 76.30
CA ALA A 123 37.57 24.32 76.12
C ALA A 123 36.52 23.26 75.75
N ARG A 124 35.25 23.46 76.14
CA ARG A 124 34.13 22.59 75.73
C ARG A 124 33.74 22.87 74.27
N LEU A 125 33.50 24.14 73.93
CA LEU A 125 33.13 24.56 72.58
C LEU A 125 34.18 24.17 71.54
N TYR A 126 35.47 24.29 71.88
CA TYR A 126 36.55 23.88 70.99
C TYR A 126 36.55 22.37 70.70
N ARG A 127 36.25 21.53 71.71
CA ARG A 127 36.15 20.08 71.52
C ARG A 127 34.97 19.69 70.62
N GLU A 128 33.81 20.31 70.83
CA GLU A 128 32.61 20.08 70.01
C GLU A 128 32.84 20.50 68.55
N ALA A 129 33.49 21.65 68.33
CA ALA A 129 33.83 22.12 66.99
C ALA A 129 34.78 21.17 66.24
N ASN A 130 35.79 20.61 66.92
CA ASN A 130 36.72 19.65 66.30
C ASN A 130 36.03 18.33 65.95
N GLN A 131 35.19 17.79 66.82
CA GLN A 131 34.43 16.57 66.51
C GLN A 131 33.49 16.76 65.32
N ALA A 132 32.81 17.91 65.24
CA ALA A 132 31.99 18.26 64.09
C ALA A 132 32.83 18.37 62.79
N SER A 133 34.05 18.93 62.87
CA SER A 133 34.95 19.02 61.73
C SER A 133 35.40 17.65 61.21
N ASP A 134 35.71 16.71 62.10
CA ASP A 134 36.11 15.36 61.72
C ASP A 134 34.96 14.57 61.07
N HIS A 135 33.74 14.70 61.58
CA HIS A 135 32.55 14.10 60.95
C HIS A 135 32.29 14.69 59.55
N LEU A 136 32.43 16.02 59.38
CA LEU A 136 32.30 16.66 58.07
C LEU A 136 33.37 16.17 57.08
N ARG A 137 34.62 15.99 57.53
CA ARG A 137 35.69 15.45 56.69
C ARG A 137 35.38 14.03 56.21
N GLN A 138 34.88 13.16 57.08
CA GLN A 138 34.47 11.81 56.70
C GLN A 138 33.32 11.82 55.68
N ALA A 139 32.31 12.67 55.90
CA ALA A 139 31.19 12.82 54.97
C ALA A 139 31.64 13.33 53.59
N ILE A 140 32.57 14.28 53.55
CA ILE A 140 33.15 14.79 52.29
C ILE A 140 33.91 13.68 51.54
N THR A 141 34.66 12.83 52.23
CA THR A 141 35.36 11.69 51.60
C THR A 141 34.37 10.72 50.95
N ILE A 142 33.31 10.34 51.67
CA ILE A 142 32.26 9.46 51.15
C ILE A 142 31.57 10.08 49.93
N LEU A 143 31.20 11.37 50.02
CA LEU A 143 30.57 12.08 48.91
C LEU A 143 31.49 12.21 47.70
N ASN A 144 32.79 12.42 47.90
CA ASN A 144 33.78 12.47 46.81
C ASN A 144 33.91 11.11 46.10
N GLU A 145 33.90 10.01 46.85
CA GLU A 145 33.94 8.66 46.31
C GLU A 145 32.69 8.35 45.47
N GLN A 146 31.50 8.70 45.99
CA GLN A 146 30.23 8.59 45.26
C GLN A 146 30.21 9.48 44.00
N GLN A 147 30.74 10.71 44.10
CA GLN A 147 30.81 11.61 42.95
C GLN A 147 31.77 11.09 41.87
N LYS A 148 32.87 10.44 42.27
CA LYS A 148 33.80 9.77 41.34
C LYS A 148 33.09 8.63 40.60
N GLN A 149 32.35 7.78 41.31
CA GLN A 149 31.55 6.71 40.70
C GLN A 149 30.51 7.24 39.70
N LEU A 150 29.75 8.27 40.08
CA LEU A 150 28.75 8.89 39.19
C LEU A 150 29.37 9.52 37.93
N ARG A 151 30.56 10.11 38.03
CA ARG A 151 31.29 10.67 36.88
C ARG A 151 31.73 9.57 35.91
N THR A 152 32.25 8.46 36.41
CA THR A 152 32.64 7.32 35.57
C THR A 152 31.43 6.76 34.83
N LEU A 153 30.28 6.60 35.52
CA LEU A 153 29.04 6.17 34.87
C LEU A 153 28.58 7.17 33.79
N HIS A 154 28.59 8.48 34.09
CA HIS A 154 28.23 9.50 33.10
C HIS A 154 29.17 9.53 31.88
N GLN A 155 30.47 9.30 32.08
CA GLN A 155 31.44 9.22 30.99
C GLN A 155 31.15 8.01 30.09
N LEU A 156 30.84 6.85 30.67
CA LEU A 156 30.46 5.66 29.91
C LEU A 156 29.15 5.88 29.14
N THR A 157 28.13 6.47 29.78
CA THR A 157 26.87 6.83 29.10
C THR A 157 27.08 7.81 27.95
N ASN A 158 27.98 8.79 28.11
CA ASN A 158 28.29 9.75 27.05
C ASN A 158 29.06 9.12 25.88
N LEU A 159 29.98 8.19 26.15
CA LEU A 159 30.67 7.43 25.10
C LEU A 159 29.68 6.59 24.28
N LEU A 160 28.73 5.94 24.95
CA LEU A 160 27.66 5.18 24.29
C LEU A 160 26.74 6.05 23.43
N ASN A 161 26.52 7.31 23.83
CA ASN A 161 25.67 8.24 23.08
C ASN A 161 26.39 8.96 21.93
N GLN A 162 27.74 9.03 21.91
CA GLN A 162 28.46 9.89 20.97
C GLN A 162 28.95 9.23 19.67
N ARG A 163 28.91 7.90 19.50
CA ARG A 163 29.43 7.24 18.29
C ARG A 163 28.63 6.02 17.83
N LEU A 164 27.46 6.25 17.24
CA LEU A 164 26.57 5.23 16.69
C LEU A 164 26.89 4.80 15.23
N THR A 165 28.17 4.62 14.87
CA THR A 165 28.51 4.23 13.48
C THR A 165 29.37 2.98 13.32
N ASN A 166 30.03 2.47 14.37
CA ASN A 166 30.84 1.25 14.24
C ASN A 166 30.91 0.46 15.56
N LEU A 167 30.15 -0.63 15.62
CA LEU A 167 30.04 -1.49 16.80
C LEU A 167 31.41 -1.99 17.33
N PRO A 168 32.32 -2.53 16.49
CA PRO A 168 33.69 -2.86 16.89
C PRO A 168 34.44 -1.73 17.63
N ASN A 169 34.37 -0.49 17.14
CA ASN A 169 35.07 0.64 17.75
C ASN A 169 34.48 1.01 19.11
N LEU A 170 33.14 0.98 19.23
CA LEU A 170 32.44 1.23 20.49
C LEU A 170 32.83 0.18 21.53
N LEU A 171 32.83 -1.10 21.16
CA LEU A 171 33.25 -2.17 22.06
C LEU A 171 34.73 -2.00 22.47
N GLN A 172 35.61 -1.59 21.55
CA GLN A 172 37.02 -1.33 21.84
C GLN A 172 37.23 -0.20 22.85
N GLU A 173 36.50 0.90 22.70
CA GLU A 173 36.51 2.01 23.67
C GLU A 173 35.98 1.55 25.03
N MET A 174 34.89 0.78 25.07
CA MET A 174 34.33 0.24 26.32
C MET A 174 35.33 -0.62 27.09
N VAL A 175 35.95 -1.61 26.43
CA VAL A 175 36.90 -2.53 27.05
C VAL A 175 38.15 -1.78 27.56
N SER A 176 38.62 -0.79 26.80
CA SER A 176 39.72 0.09 27.22
C SER A 176 39.38 0.88 28.49
N GLU A 177 38.19 1.48 28.57
CA GLU A 177 37.81 2.29 29.73
C GLU A 177 37.54 1.43 30.96
N VAL A 178 36.99 0.24 30.80
CA VAL A 178 36.78 -0.72 31.90
C VAL A 178 38.10 -1.17 32.51
N ALA A 179 39.08 -1.51 31.66
CA ALA A 179 40.42 -1.89 32.11
C ALA A 179 41.13 -0.78 32.89
N LYS A 180 40.88 0.49 32.58
CA LYS A 180 41.45 1.64 33.31
C LYS A 180 40.67 2.02 34.57
N ALA A 181 39.36 1.80 34.57
CA ALA A 181 38.46 2.28 35.63
C ALA A 181 38.46 1.38 36.87
N ILE A 182 38.70 0.07 36.70
CA ILE A 182 38.69 -0.89 37.78
C ILE A 182 40.13 -1.11 38.27
N ALA A 183 40.40 -0.73 39.52
CA ALA A 183 41.71 -0.98 40.13
C ALA A 183 41.98 -2.49 40.24
N GLY A 184 43.22 -2.91 39.95
CA GLY A 184 43.62 -4.32 39.98
C GLY A 184 43.26 -5.11 38.71
N VAL A 185 42.56 -4.52 37.75
CA VAL A 185 42.35 -5.14 36.43
C VAL A 185 43.56 -4.87 35.54
N GLU A 186 44.11 -5.93 34.96
CA GLU A 186 45.22 -5.81 34.01
C GLU A 186 44.73 -5.96 32.58
N PHE A 187 43.70 -6.77 32.35
CA PHE A 187 43.07 -6.90 31.04
C PHE A 187 41.55 -7.03 31.12
N CYS A 188 40.89 -6.62 30.04
CA CYS A 188 39.47 -6.75 29.83
C CYS A 188 39.23 -7.26 28.40
N PHE A 189 38.17 -8.05 28.19
CA PHE A 189 37.75 -8.45 26.85
C PHE A 189 36.26 -8.72 26.74
N ILE A 190 35.74 -8.55 25.53
CA ILE A 190 34.38 -8.90 25.12
C ILE A 190 34.47 -9.96 24.02
N ILE A 191 33.61 -10.97 24.13
CA ILE A 191 33.40 -11.99 23.11
C ILE A 191 31.92 -12.02 22.79
N LEU A 192 31.55 -11.75 21.54
CA LEU A 192 30.17 -11.85 21.07
C LEU A 192 29.98 -13.09 20.20
N ASN A 193 28.95 -13.88 20.51
CA ASN A 193 28.52 -14.99 19.69
C ASN A 193 27.86 -14.46 18.41
N ASN A 194 28.38 -14.86 17.25
CA ASN A 194 27.86 -14.37 15.97
C ASN A 194 26.82 -15.34 15.41
N SER A 195 25.55 -15.15 15.77
CA SER A 195 24.42 -15.84 15.12
C SER A 195 23.96 -15.17 13.82
N LEU A 196 24.71 -14.17 13.30
CA LEU A 196 24.33 -13.28 12.20
C LEU A 196 25.22 -13.45 10.94
N GLY A 197 25.58 -14.69 10.60
CA GLY A 197 25.95 -15.04 9.21
C GLY A 197 27.40 -14.85 8.77
N ASN A 198 28.34 -14.62 9.69
CA ASN A 198 29.78 -14.74 9.44
C ASN A 198 30.38 -15.70 10.49
N PRO A 199 31.18 -16.71 10.14
CA PRO A 199 31.61 -17.75 11.09
C PRO A 199 32.61 -17.27 12.16
N GLU A 200 33.00 -16.00 12.14
CA GLU A 200 33.94 -15.41 13.11
C GLU A 200 33.20 -14.72 14.27
N VAL A 201 33.53 -15.17 15.48
CA VAL A 201 33.19 -14.55 16.77
C VAL A 201 33.85 -13.16 16.84
N LEU A 202 33.08 -12.11 17.12
CA LEU A 202 33.65 -10.77 17.31
C LEU A 202 34.34 -10.72 18.68
N ARG A 203 35.62 -10.31 18.69
CA ARG A 203 36.47 -10.27 19.88
C ARG A 203 37.14 -8.92 19.98
N VAL A 204 37.12 -8.37 21.19
CA VAL A 204 37.70 -7.06 21.50
C VAL A 204 38.37 -7.18 22.85
N ASN A 205 39.62 -6.73 22.97
CA ASN A 205 40.38 -6.78 24.22
C ASN A 205 41.14 -5.46 24.45
N ALA A 206 41.48 -5.19 25.70
CA ALA A 206 42.36 -4.09 26.08
C ALA A 206 43.06 -4.40 27.41
N GLY A 207 44.25 -3.84 27.60
CA GLY A 207 45.03 -3.99 28.82
C GLY A 207 46.42 -4.57 28.59
N ILE A 208 47.06 -4.98 29.66
CA ILE A 208 48.42 -5.49 29.74
C ILE A 208 48.43 -6.95 29.30
N ASP A 209 49.42 -7.30 28.47
CA ASP A 209 49.72 -8.68 28.06
C ASP A 209 48.54 -9.48 27.47
N THR A 210 47.56 -8.79 26.89
CA THR A 210 46.42 -9.42 26.21
C THR A 210 46.80 -10.40 25.10
N GLN A 211 48.00 -10.28 24.53
CA GLN A 211 48.57 -11.24 23.57
C GLN A 211 48.86 -12.63 24.17
N LYS A 212 48.97 -12.74 25.50
CA LYS A 212 49.11 -14.01 26.23
C LYS A 212 47.77 -14.73 26.44
N LEU A 213 46.64 -14.12 26.05
CA LEU A 213 45.34 -14.78 26.11
C LEU A 213 45.25 -15.84 25.00
N HIS A 214 45.31 -17.12 25.40
CA HIS A 214 45.07 -18.25 24.52
C HIS A 214 43.59 -18.35 24.17
N TRP A 215 43.20 -17.72 23.06
CA TRP A 215 41.80 -17.65 22.63
C TRP A 215 41.17 -19.02 22.32
N GLU A 216 41.99 -20.03 22.03
CA GLU A 216 41.55 -21.41 21.77
C GLU A 216 41.03 -22.13 23.02
N ASP A 217 41.46 -21.72 24.22
CA ASP A 217 40.97 -22.28 25.50
C ASP A 217 39.74 -21.52 26.03
N ILE A 218 39.65 -20.24 25.67
CA ILE A 218 38.55 -19.34 26.05
C ILE A 218 37.31 -19.59 25.17
N LEU A 219 37.52 -20.12 23.96
CA LEU A 219 36.47 -20.45 22.99
C LEU A 219 36.42 -21.96 22.72
N PRO A 220 35.28 -22.50 22.26
CA PRO A 220 34.02 -21.84 21.94
C PRO A 220 33.16 -21.53 23.17
N LEU A 221 32.34 -20.47 23.11
CA LEU A 221 31.45 -20.04 24.21
C LEU A 221 30.45 -21.12 24.68
N GLU A 222 30.28 -22.22 23.95
CA GLU A 222 29.39 -23.31 24.32
C GLU A 222 30.11 -24.45 25.09
N GLN A 223 31.44 -24.52 25.04
CA GLN A 223 32.23 -25.64 25.60
C GLN A 223 33.51 -25.21 26.35
N GLY A 224 33.96 -23.96 26.20
CA GLY A 224 35.18 -23.42 26.81
C GLY A 224 35.00 -22.94 28.25
N LEU A 225 36.04 -22.32 28.81
CA LEU A 225 36.10 -21.88 30.22
C LEU A 225 34.96 -20.91 30.62
N LEU A 226 34.50 -20.08 29.68
CA LEU A 226 33.43 -19.10 29.88
C LEU A 226 32.04 -19.63 29.53
N SER A 227 31.93 -20.92 29.16
CA SER A 227 30.67 -21.51 28.70
C SER A 227 29.60 -21.53 29.76
N GLN A 228 29.95 -21.73 31.03
CA GLN A 228 28.97 -21.67 32.11
C GLN A 228 28.40 -20.27 32.26
N VAL A 229 29.21 -19.21 32.13
CA VAL A 229 28.73 -17.83 32.18
C VAL A 229 27.80 -17.54 31.00
N PHE A 230 28.20 -17.95 29.79
CA PHE A 230 27.36 -17.78 28.59
C PHE A 230 26.08 -18.62 28.63
N LEU A 231 26.10 -19.86 29.14
CA LEU A 231 24.96 -20.79 29.13
C LEU A 231 24.05 -20.67 30.35
N THR A 232 24.50 -20.06 31.45
CA THR A 232 23.68 -19.85 32.65
C THR A 232 23.31 -18.40 32.89
N GLY A 233 24.03 -17.44 32.30
CA GLY A 233 23.86 -16.00 32.56
C GLY A 233 24.40 -15.55 33.93
N LYS A 234 24.89 -16.47 34.76
CA LYS A 234 25.42 -16.16 36.09
C LYS A 234 26.87 -15.73 36.00
N SER A 235 27.21 -14.63 36.66
CA SER A 235 28.59 -14.17 36.74
C SER A 235 29.45 -15.12 37.57
N GLN A 236 30.72 -15.23 37.21
CA GLN A 236 31.62 -16.22 37.80
C GLN A 236 33.05 -15.68 37.93
N LEU A 237 33.66 -15.94 39.09
CA LEU A 237 35.09 -15.79 39.32
C LEU A 237 35.78 -17.13 39.05
N ILE A 238 36.71 -17.14 38.11
CA ILE A 238 37.47 -18.29 37.68
C ILE A 238 38.92 -18.06 38.10
N GLN A 239 39.38 -18.84 39.07
CA GLN A 239 40.76 -18.80 39.54
C GLN A 239 41.60 -19.88 38.85
N ARG A 240 42.93 -19.70 38.82
CA ARG A 240 43.89 -20.60 38.15
C ARG A 240 43.67 -22.10 38.42
N LYS A 241 43.23 -22.48 39.63
CA LYS A 241 42.96 -23.89 40.00
C LYS A 241 41.84 -24.57 39.18
N ALA A 242 40.98 -23.77 38.55
CA ALA A 242 39.87 -24.25 37.74
C ALA A 242 40.22 -24.45 36.25
N TRP A 243 41.44 -24.07 35.84
CA TRP A 243 41.95 -24.32 34.48
C TRP A 243 42.37 -25.79 34.38
N ASP A 244 41.83 -26.53 33.41
CA ASP A 244 42.05 -27.98 33.27
C ASP A 244 43.55 -28.31 33.14
N SER A 245 44.00 -29.33 33.88
CA SER A 245 45.41 -29.56 34.27
C SER A 245 46.32 -30.07 33.14
N ARG A 246 45.84 -30.08 31.89
CA ARG A 246 46.44 -30.86 30.81
C ARG A 246 47.52 -30.13 30.02
N HIS A 247 47.67 -28.80 30.16
CA HIS A 247 48.63 -27.99 29.37
C HIS A 247 49.29 -26.84 30.18
N LEU A 248 49.63 -27.07 31.47
CA LEU A 248 50.20 -26.04 32.37
C LEU A 248 51.72 -25.82 32.20
N GLU A 249 52.19 -25.55 30.98
CA GLU A 249 53.55 -25.02 30.77
C GLU A 249 53.59 -23.49 30.48
N GLU A 250 52.44 -22.81 30.34
CA GLU A 250 52.38 -21.38 29.96
C GLU A 250 51.63 -20.46 30.96
N GLU A 251 51.89 -19.15 30.83
CA GLU A 251 51.45 -18.05 31.71
C GLU A 251 49.92 -17.81 31.64
N VAL A 252 49.14 -18.58 32.39
CA VAL A 252 47.69 -18.36 32.55
C VAL A 252 47.36 -17.29 33.60
N PRO A 253 46.28 -16.50 33.39
CA PRO A 253 45.81 -15.53 34.38
C PRO A 253 45.49 -16.17 35.72
N THR A 254 45.81 -15.46 36.81
CA THR A 254 45.56 -15.96 38.15
C THR A 254 44.08 -15.85 38.55
N ALA A 255 43.39 -14.81 38.06
CA ALA A 255 41.95 -14.64 38.22
C ALA A 255 41.29 -14.00 37.00
N ILE A 256 40.12 -14.53 36.60
CA ILE A 256 39.20 -13.93 35.62
C ILE A 256 37.83 -13.83 36.25
N TYR A 257 37.20 -12.65 36.19
CA TYR A 257 35.78 -12.48 36.49
C TYR A 257 35.01 -12.17 35.23
N ALA A 258 33.94 -12.91 34.97
CA ALA A 258 33.16 -12.80 33.75
C ALA A 258 31.66 -12.61 34.06
N VAL A 259 31.01 -11.82 33.21
CA VAL A 259 29.57 -11.53 33.22
C VAL A 259 29.00 -11.79 31.82
N ALA A 260 27.76 -12.25 31.76
CA ALA A 260 27.07 -12.42 30.49
C ALA A 260 26.59 -11.06 29.95
N ILE A 261 26.62 -10.91 28.62
CA ILE A 261 25.98 -9.83 27.91
C ILE A 261 24.65 -10.37 27.38
N GLU A 262 23.56 -9.97 28.02
CA GLU A 262 22.21 -10.48 27.74
C GLU A 262 21.34 -9.37 27.18
N SER A 263 20.90 -9.55 25.93
CA SER A 263 19.89 -8.72 25.28
C SER A 263 18.50 -9.24 25.62
N VAL A 264 17.57 -8.29 25.77
CA VAL A 264 16.15 -8.60 25.95
C VAL A 264 15.54 -9.24 24.71
N GLU A 265 16.01 -8.86 23.52
CA GLU A 265 15.43 -9.28 22.23
C GLU A 265 16.21 -10.42 21.58
N ALA A 266 17.54 -10.35 21.63
CA ALA A 266 18.44 -11.30 20.96
C ALA A 266 18.91 -12.43 21.88
N GLY A 267 18.54 -12.40 23.16
CA GLY A 267 19.01 -13.33 24.17
C GLY A 267 20.48 -13.11 24.49
N ARG A 268 21.22 -14.17 24.79
CA ARG A 268 22.63 -14.05 25.21
C ARG A 268 23.53 -13.79 24.02
N LEU A 269 24.06 -12.57 23.99
CA LEU A 269 24.90 -12.04 22.93
C LEU A 269 26.36 -12.42 23.11
N GLY A 270 26.82 -12.56 24.36
CA GLY A 270 28.23 -12.81 24.60
C GLY A 270 28.65 -12.78 26.07
N VAL A 271 29.95 -12.61 26.29
CA VAL A 271 30.57 -12.53 27.62
C VAL A 271 31.53 -11.35 27.66
N LEU A 272 31.48 -10.59 28.75
CA LEU A 272 32.44 -9.56 29.12
C LEU A 272 33.25 -10.07 30.32
N ALA A 273 34.57 -9.98 30.26
CA ALA A 273 35.45 -10.48 31.30
C ALA A 273 36.60 -9.52 31.60
N ILE A 274 37.02 -9.50 32.87
CA ILE A 274 38.22 -8.83 33.35
C ILE A 274 39.13 -9.83 34.04
N GLY A 275 40.43 -9.58 34.04
CA GLY A 275 41.37 -10.45 34.74
C GLY A 275 42.64 -9.77 35.18
N ASN A 276 43.37 -10.50 36.02
CA ASN A 276 44.68 -10.16 36.54
C ASN A 276 45.60 -11.38 36.39
N TRP A 277 46.83 -11.14 35.94
CA TRP A 277 47.84 -12.17 35.67
C TRP A 277 48.46 -12.72 36.97
N GLU A 278 48.63 -11.89 38.00
CA GLU A 278 49.47 -12.20 39.17
C GLU A 278 48.68 -12.37 40.49
N ASP A 279 47.66 -11.53 40.72
CA ASP A 279 46.95 -11.45 42.00
C ASP A 279 45.54 -12.09 41.93
N PRO A 280 45.28 -13.18 42.70
CA PRO A 280 43.98 -13.85 42.74
C PRO A 280 42.86 -13.04 43.43
N GLU A 281 43.21 -12.03 44.22
CA GLU A 281 42.26 -11.22 45.01
C GLU A 281 42.12 -9.78 44.49
N ALA A 282 42.84 -9.42 43.41
CA ALA A 282 42.78 -8.09 42.81
C ALA A 282 41.37 -7.67 42.34
N LEU A 283 40.49 -8.63 42.05
CA LEU A 283 39.12 -8.39 41.59
C LEU A 283 38.14 -8.31 42.77
N ASP A 284 38.06 -7.14 43.40
CA ASP A 284 37.18 -6.89 44.56
C ASP A 284 35.67 -6.83 44.19
N GLN A 285 34.80 -6.73 45.19
CA GLN A 285 33.34 -6.67 44.96
C GLN A 285 32.92 -5.41 44.18
N SER A 286 33.65 -4.30 44.33
CA SER A 286 33.37 -3.04 43.64
C SER A 286 33.59 -3.18 42.14
N GLY A 287 34.72 -3.75 41.72
CA GLY A 287 35.05 -4.06 40.34
C GLY A 287 34.09 -5.07 39.73
N ARG A 288 33.69 -6.11 40.48
CA ARG A 288 32.69 -7.09 40.03
C ARG A 288 31.30 -6.46 39.78
N ASN A 289 30.87 -5.56 40.66
CA ASN A 289 29.60 -4.84 40.50
C ASN A 289 29.66 -3.87 39.31
N LEU A 290 30.78 -3.16 39.14
CA LEU A 290 30.99 -2.27 38.00
C LEU A 290 30.99 -3.04 36.68
N LEU A 291 31.61 -4.23 36.63
CA LEU A 291 31.61 -5.06 35.43
C LEU A 291 30.20 -5.53 35.05
N ALA A 292 29.37 -5.92 36.02
CA ALA A 292 27.98 -6.30 35.76
C ALA A 292 27.17 -5.13 35.18
N ALA A 293 27.32 -3.93 35.74
CA ALA A 293 26.68 -2.72 35.22
C ALA A 293 27.15 -2.40 33.79
N VAL A 294 28.45 -2.54 33.52
CA VAL A 294 29.02 -2.35 32.18
C VAL A 294 28.49 -3.41 31.20
N GLY A 295 28.34 -4.67 31.62
CA GLY A 295 27.79 -5.75 30.80
C GLY A 295 26.35 -5.45 30.35
N GLU A 296 25.51 -4.93 31.24
CA GLU A 296 24.17 -4.46 30.91
C GLU A 296 24.19 -3.30 29.91
N GLN A 297 25.08 -2.31 30.12
CA GLN A 297 25.24 -1.20 29.18
C GLN A 297 25.78 -1.65 27.81
N ALA A 298 26.65 -2.67 27.78
CA ALA A 298 27.15 -3.25 26.54
C ALA A 298 26.03 -3.92 25.74
N ALA A 299 25.13 -4.66 26.42
CA ALA A 299 23.97 -5.27 25.78
C ALA A 299 23.08 -4.23 25.10
N ILE A 300 22.74 -3.15 25.82
CA ILE A 300 21.93 -2.04 25.29
C ILE A 300 22.61 -1.40 24.06
N ALA A 301 23.91 -1.19 24.11
CA ALA A 301 24.66 -0.58 23.01
C ALA A 301 24.69 -1.47 21.76
N ILE A 302 24.85 -2.79 21.93
CA ILE A 302 24.83 -3.76 20.84
C ILE A 302 23.43 -3.81 20.20
N ASP A 303 22.37 -3.85 21.00
CA ASP A 303 20.99 -3.85 20.51
C ASP A 303 20.67 -2.58 19.71
N ASN A 304 21.07 -1.42 20.22
CA ASN A 304 20.90 -0.15 19.51
C ASN A 304 21.63 -0.15 18.15
N ALA A 305 22.89 -0.62 18.12
CA ALA A 305 23.66 -0.71 16.88
C ALA A 305 23.00 -1.67 15.88
N ARG A 306 22.47 -2.80 16.36
CA ARG A 306 21.73 -3.76 15.54
C ARG A 306 20.46 -3.15 14.95
N MET A 307 19.63 -2.53 15.79
CA MET A 307 18.38 -1.91 15.37
C MET A 307 18.63 -0.81 14.33
N ILE A 308 19.66 0.02 14.50
CA ILE A 308 20.03 1.06 13.54
C ILE A 308 20.44 0.43 12.20
N ASN A 309 21.22 -0.65 12.21
CA ASN A 309 21.62 -1.34 10.98
C ASN A 309 20.42 -1.96 10.26
N GLU A 310 19.50 -2.59 10.98
CA GLU A 310 18.25 -3.14 10.43
C GLU A 310 17.36 -2.02 9.84
N GLN A 311 17.19 -0.91 10.56
CA GLN A 311 16.46 0.26 10.07
C GLN A 311 17.11 0.90 8.84
N ALA A 312 18.44 0.98 8.79
CA ALA A 312 19.17 1.50 7.64
C ALA A 312 18.99 0.63 6.40
N ALA A 313 19.01 -0.71 6.57
CA ALA A 313 18.75 -1.64 5.47
C ALA A 313 17.32 -1.47 4.91
N ILE A 314 16.31 -1.40 5.80
CA ILE A 314 14.92 -1.15 5.43
C ILE A 314 14.77 0.20 4.72
N ALA A 315 15.44 1.25 5.21
CA ALA A 315 15.39 2.58 4.59
C ALA A 315 15.97 2.59 3.16
N ILE A 316 17.07 1.85 2.94
CA ILE A 316 17.67 1.70 1.60
C ILE A 316 16.71 0.99 0.64
N ASP A 317 16.07 -0.09 1.09
CA ASP A 317 15.12 -0.83 0.25
C ASP A 317 13.84 -0.03 -0.02
N ASN A 318 13.33 0.71 0.96
CA ASN A 318 12.23 1.65 0.77
C ASN A 318 12.58 2.74 -0.25
N ALA A 319 13.79 3.31 -0.18
CA ALA A 319 14.24 4.31 -1.15
C ALA A 319 14.33 3.74 -2.58
N ARG A 320 14.80 2.49 -2.74
CA ARG A 320 14.80 1.80 -4.03
C ARG A 320 13.38 1.57 -4.55
N MET A 321 12.46 1.15 -3.68
CA MET A 321 11.07 0.87 -4.05
C MET A 321 10.33 2.15 -4.45
N ILE A 322 10.53 3.25 -3.72
CA ILE A 322 9.96 4.57 -4.05
C ILE A 322 10.42 5.00 -5.45
N LYS A 323 11.72 4.91 -5.74
CA LYS A 323 12.25 5.26 -7.07
C LYS A 323 11.66 4.40 -8.19
N ALA A 324 11.51 3.10 -7.96
CA ALA A 324 10.88 2.21 -8.94
C ALA A 324 9.39 2.54 -9.18
N LEU A 325 8.67 2.95 -8.14
CA LEU A 325 7.27 3.40 -8.24
C LEU A 325 7.16 4.70 -9.04
N GLU A 326 8.03 5.68 -8.79
CA GLU A 326 8.06 6.94 -9.55
C GLU A 326 8.31 6.69 -11.05
N GLU A 327 9.26 5.80 -11.39
CA GLU A 327 9.54 5.42 -12.78
C GLU A 327 8.35 4.71 -13.44
N GLN A 328 7.63 3.87 -12.68
CA GLN A 328 6.44 3.19 -13.16
C GLN A 328 5.26 4.17 -13.38
N GLU A 329 5.07 5.11 -12.47
CA GLU A 329 4.01 6.13 -12.56
C GLU A 329 4.23 7.02 -13.78
N ALA A 330 5.45 7.50 -14.01
CA ALA A 330 5.81 8.26 -15.20
C ALA A 330 5.56 7.46 -16.51
N ARG A 331 5.83 6.14 -16.49
CA ARG A 331 5.54 5.26 -17.64
C ARG A 331 4.03 5.12 -17.88
N LEU A 332 3.24 4.97 -16.82
CA LEU A 332 1.78 4.87 -16.92
C LEU A 332 1.15 6.16 -17.42
N GLU A 333 1.61 7.32 -16.94
CA GLU A 333 1.17 8.63 -17.44
C GLU A 333 1.45 8.77 -18.94
N PHE A 334 2.66 8.42 -19.37
CA PHE A 334 3.01 8.43 -20.78
C PHE A 334 2.10 7.52 -21.61
N GLN A 335 1.86 6.28 -21.16
CA GLN A 335 0.95 5.35 -21.84
C GLN A 335 -0.49 5.88 -21.91
N ASN A 336 -1.01 6.45 -20.83
CA ASN A 336 -2.35 7.03 -20.79
C ASN A 336 -2.50 8.20 -21.76
N THR A 337 -1.49 9.07 -21.85
CA THR A 337 -1.53 10.18 -22.81
C THR A 337 -1.52 9.69 -24.26
N MET A 338 -0.77 8.63 -24.57
CA MET A 338 -0.73 8.02 -25.89
C MET A 338 -2.05 7.33 -26.24
N LEU A 339 -2.63 6.56 -25.30
CA LEU A 339 -3.94 5.93 -25.47
C LEU A 339 -5.04 6.97 -25.69
N ALA A 340 -5.04 8.07 -24.93
CA ALA A 340 -5.99 9.16 -25.12
C ALA A 340 -5.88 9.80 -26.52
N ARG A 341 -4.67 9.92 -27.06
CA ARG A 341 -4.44 10.40 -28.42
C ARG A 341 -4.97 9.41 -29.47
N GLN A 342 -4.70 8.11 -29.30
CA GLN A 342 -5.18 7.07 -30.21
C GLN A 342 -6.71 6.99 -30.23
N ASN A 343 -7.37 7.09 -29.07
CA ASN A 343 -8.83 7.08 -29.00
C ASN A 343 -9.44 8.26 -29.76
N ARG A 344 -8.90 9.48 -29.61
CA ARG A 344 -9.37 10.63 -30.39
C ARG A 344 -9.20 10.44 -31.89
N GLU A 345 -8.10 9.82 -32.32
CA GLU A 345 -7.88 9.52 -33.74
C GLU A 345 -8.87 8.49 -34.27
N LEU A 346 -9.18 7.45 -33.49
CA LEU A 346 -10.20 6.46 -33.83
C LEU A 346 -11.59 7.09 -33.92
N GLU A 347 -11.97 7.94 -32.96
CA GLU A 347 -13.26 8.67 -32.98
C GLU A 347 -13.39 9.55 -34.23
N MET A 348 -12.32 10.26 -34.63
CA MET A 348 -12.33 11.06 -35.85
C MET A 348 -12.48 10.19 -37.11
N ARG A 349 -11.81 9.04 -37.17
CA ARG A 349 -11.94 8.10 -38.30
C ARG A 349 -13.34 7.51 -38.39
N ASP A 350 -13.93 7.11 -37.25
CA ASP A 350 -15.29 6.56 -37.22
C ASP A 350 -16.33 7.59 -37.67
N ALA A 351 -16.22 8.84 -37.20
CA ALA A 351 -17.07 9.94 -37.66
C ALA A 351 -16.93 10.21 -39.16
N SER A 352 -15.71 10.16 -39.69
CA SER A 352 -15.46 10.36 -41.12
C SER A 352 -16.03 9.22 -41.98
N LEU A 353 -15.87 7.97 -41.54
CA LEU A 353 -16.43 6.79 -42.22
C LEU A 353 -17.96 6.83 -42.24
N LYS A 354 -18.59 7.19 -41.11
CA LYS A 354 -20.05 7.36 -41.04
C LYS A 354 -20.56 8.41 -42.02
N LEU A 355 -19.87 9.55 -42.12
CA LEU A 355 -20.24 10.60 -43.07
C LEU A 355 -20.11 10.13 -44.53
N GLN A 356 -19.01 9.43 -44.86
CA GLN A 356 -18.81 8.88 -46.21
C GLN A 356 -19.89 7.86 -46.59
N ASN A 357 -20.26 6.96 -45.67
CA ASN A 357 -21.34 5.99 -45.90
C ASN A 357 -22.69 6.67 -46.15
N LEU A 358 -23.03 7.72 -45.39
CA LEU A 358 -24.26 8.48 -45.61
C LEU A 358 -24.28 9.12 -47.01
N GLN A 359 -23.16 9.71 -47.44
CA GLN A 359 -23.04 10.31 -48.78
C GLN A 359 -23.19 9.26 -49.89
N LEU A 360 -22.60 8.08 -49.72
CA LEU A 360 -22.72 6.98 -50.68
C LEU A 360 -24.17 6.49 -50.79
N LEU A 361 -24.87 6.33 -49.67
CA LEU A 361 -26.28 5.91 -49.66
C LEU A 361 -27.18 6.96 -50.32
N GLU A 362 -26.94 8.25 -50.05
CA GLU A 362 -27.68 9.33 -50.68
C GLU A 362 -27.46 9.37 -52.21
N ALA A 363 -26.21 9.22 -52.65
CA ALA A 363 -25.87 9.16 -54.07
C ALA A 363 -26.55 7.97 -54.77
N ALA A 364 -26.56 6.79 -54.14
CA ALA A 364 -27.23 5.61 -54.66
C ALA A 364 -28.75 5.81 -54.78
N ARG A 365 -29.38 6.42 -53.77
CA ARG A 365 -30.81 6.74 -53.77
C ARG A 365 -31.17 7.74 -54.88
N LEU A 366 -30.40 8.82 -55.01
CA LEU A 366 -30.63 9.84 -56.04
C LEU A 366 -30.50 9.26 -57.45
N LYS A 367 -29.47 8.42 -57.68
CA LYS A 367 -29.27 7.70 -58.95
C LYS A 367 -30.52 6.86 -59.30
N SER A 368 -31.06 6.14 -58.33
CA SER A 368 -32.23 5.27 -58.51
C SER A 368 -33.51 6.05 -58.79
N GLN A 369 -33.73 7.15 -58.07
CA GLN A 369 -34.87 8.04 -58.29
C GLN A 369 -34.82 8.67 -59.69
N PHE A 370 -33.63 9.09 -60.14
CA PHE A 370 -33.42 9.66 -61.46
C PHE A 370 -33.80 8.66 -62.56
N VAL A 371 -33.28 7.43 -62.50
CA VAL A 371 -33.59 6.37 -63.47
C VAL A 371 -35.09 6.06 -63.50
N SER A 372 -35.73 5.95 -62.33
CA SER A 372 -37.18 5.70 -62.25
C SER A 372 -38.01 6.82 -62.89
N THR A 373 -37.58 8.08 -62.74
CA THR A 373 -38.29 9.25 -63.29
C THR A 373 -38.18 9.29 -64.81
N ILE A 374 -36.96 9.21 -65.34
CA ILE A 374 -36.70 9.23 -66.79
C ILE A 374 -37.47 8.12 -67.50
N SER A 375 -37.57 6.95 -66.88
CA SER A 375 -38.31 5.85 -67.47
C SER A 375 -39.81 6.12 -67.62
N HIS A 376 -40.46 6.76 -66.63
CA HIS A 376 -41.86 7.14 -66.73
C HIS A 376 -42.10 8.16 -67.86
N GLU A 377 -41.20 9.12 -67.99
CA GLU A 377 -41.22 10.13 -69.04
C GLU A 377 -41.01 9.53 -70.44
N LEU A 378 -40.22 8.47 -70.57
CA LEU A 378 -40.04 7.76 -71.85
C LEU A 378 -41.16 6.76 -72.16
N ARG A 379 -41.77 6.13 -71.14
CA ARG A 379 -42.86 5.16 -71.33
C ARG A 379 -44.09 5.79 -71.98
N THR A 380 -44.43 6.99 -71.56
CA THR A 380 -45.62 7.72 -71.99
C THR A 380 -45.65 8.02 -73.50
N PRO A 381 -44.64 8.66 -74.11
CA PRO A 381 -44.62 8.91 -75.56
C PRO A 381 -44.55 7.61 -76.36
N MET A 382 -43.86 6.59 -75.85
CA MET A 382 -43.76 5.30 -76.53
C MET A 382 -45.10 4.55 -76.59
N ASN A 383 -45.88 4.58 -75.51
CA ASN A 383 -47.25 4.03 -75.51
C ASN A 383 -48.16 4.75 -76.52
N ALA A 384 -47.99 6.06 -76.68
CA ALA A 384 -48.74 6.83 -77.68
C ALA A 384 -48.37 6.43 -79.11
N ILE A 385 -47.06 6.28 -79.41
CA ILE A 385 -46.57 5.81 -80.72
C ILE A 385 -47.16 4.44 -81.05
N ILE A 386 -47.11 3.50 -80.09
CA ILE A 386 -47.72 2.16 -80.25
C ILE A 386 -49.22 2.26 -80.52
N GLY A 387 -49.94 3.05 -79.71
CA GLY A 387 -51.40 3.19 -79.82
C GLY A 387 -51.84 3.75 -81.17
N PHE A 388 -51.19 4.82 -81.65
CA PHE A 388 -51.50 5.42 -82.94
C PHE A 388 -51.13 4.50 -84.11
N SER A 389 -49.99 3.81 -84.04
CA SER A 389 -49.62 2.83 -85.08
C SER A 389 -50.57 1.63 -85.10
N GLN A 390 -51.04 1.14 -83.95
CA GLN A 390 -52.05 0.07 -83.88
C GLN A 390 -53.44 0.49 -84.39
N LEU A 391 -53.84 1.75 -84.17
CA LEU A 391 -55.10 2.30 -84.70
C LEU A 391 -55.07 2.36 -86.22
N LEU A 392 -53.93 2.76 -86.81
CA LEU A 392 -53.75 2.77 -88.27
C LEU A 392 -53.80 1.35 -88.86
N LEU A 393 -53.22 0.36 -88.17
CA LEU A 393 -53.31 -1.06 -88.57
C LEU A 393 -54.73 -1.63 -88.52
N ARG A 394 -55.64 -1.04 -87.72
CA ARG A 394 -57.03 -1.53 -87.53
C ARG A 394 -58.07 -0.87 -88.46
N GLN A 395 -57.69 0.09 -89.31
CA GLN A 395 -58.65 0.80 -90.16
C GLN A 395 -59.37 -0.13 -91.17
N ARG A 396 -60.69 0.06 -91.33
CA ARG A 396 -61.58 -0.71 -92.24
C ARG A 396 -61.95 0.02 -93.54
N GLN A 397 -61.59 1.29 -93.72
CA GLN A 397 -61.87 2.05 -94.95
C GLN A 397 -60.55 2.66 -95.47
N GLY A 398 -60.19 2.27 -96.70
CA GLY A 398 -58.88 2.52 -97.29
C GLY A 398 -57.87 1.49 -96.80
N SER A 399 -57.54 0.50 -97.63
CA SER A 399 -56.53 -0.49 -97.29
C SER A 399 -55.15 0.15 -97.29
N LEU A 400 -54.42 0.09 -96.18
CA LEU A 400 -52.97 0.26 -96.20
C LEU A 400 -52.39 -0.66 -97.27
N THR A 401 -51.42 -0.19 -98.06
CA THR A 401 -50.69 -1.11 -98.92
C THR A 401 -49.94 -2.13 -98.05
N HIS A 402 -49.69 -3.33 -98.56
CA HIS A 402 -48.95 -4.37 -97.81
C HIS A 402 -47.63 -3.82 -97.24
N GLN A 403 -46.96 -2.93 -97.97
CA GLN A 403 -45.72 -2.28 -97.53
C GLN A 403 -45.93 -1.28 -96.38
N GLN A 404 -47.05 -0.55 -96.35
CA GLN A 404 -47.38 0.39 -95.27
C GLN A 404 -47.82 -0.34 -93.99
N ALA A 405 -48.55 -1.44 -94.12
CA ALA A 405 -48.91 -2.29 -93.00
C ALA A 405 -47.65 -2.91 -92.36
N ASP A 406 -46.72 -3.43 -93.16
CA ASP A 406 -45.43 -3.96 -92.69
C ASP A 406 -44.60 -2.90 -91.95
N ILE A 407 -44.52 -1.68 -92.48
CA ILE A 407 -43.82 -0.57 -91.80
C ILE A 407 -44.48 -0.23 -90.46
N MET A 408 -45.81 -0.17 -90.38
CA MET A 408 -46.48 0.11 -89.10
C MET A 408 -46.33 -1.01 -88.09
N GLU A 409 -46.39 -2.26 -88.52
CA GLU A 409 -46.14 -3.41 -87.67
C GLU A 409 -44.70 -3.36 -87.11
N ARG A 410 -43.72 -2.98 -87.94
CA ARG A 410 -42.34 -2.77 -87.49
C ARG A 410 -42.20 -1.60 -86.51
N ILE A 411 -42.93 -0.50 -86.68
CA ILE A 411 -42.92 0.63 -85.73
C ILE A 411 -43.49 0.20 -84.38
N VAL A 412 -44.64 -0.49 -84.37
CA VAL A 412 -45.27 -1.01 -83.15
C VAL A 412 -44.32 -1.97 -82.43
N ASN A 413 -43.72 -2.90 -83.15
CA ASN A 413 -42.82 -3.90 -82.57
C ASN A 413 -41.56 -3.26 -81.97
N ASN A 414 -40.94 -2.30 -82.66
CA ASN A 414 -39.79 -1.56 -82.11
C ASN A 414 -40.17 -0.73 -80.89
N ALA A 415 -41.36 -0.13 -80.89
CA ALA A 415 -41.80 0.69 -79.78
C ALA A 415 -42.12 -0.14 -78.53
N GLN A 416 -42.76 -1.31 -78.70
CA GLN A 416 -42.98 -2.28 -77.63
C GLN A 416 -41.65 -2.84 -77.09
N HIS A 417 -40.68 -3.07 -77.97
CA HIS A 417 -39.35 -3.52 -77.57
C HIS A 417 -38.62 -2.48 -76.69
N LEU A 418 -38.65 -1.20 -77.08
CA LEU A 418 -38.03 -0.13 -76.30
C LEU A 418 -38.69 0.04 -74.91
N LEU A 419 -40.01 -0.08 -74.82
CA LEU A 419 -40.71 -0.06 -73.54
C LEU A 419 -40.28 -1.19 -72.60
N THR A 420 -40.05 -2.37 -73.18
CA THR A 420 -39.57 -3.54 -72.43
C THR A 420 -38.16 -3.29 -71.92
N LEU A 421 -37.24 -2.77 -72.75
CA LEU A 421 -35.89 -2.37 -72.34
C LEU A 421 -35.88 -1.37 -71.19
N ILE A 422 -36.70 -0.32 -71.33
CA ILE A 422 -36.82 0.73 -70.33
C ILE A 422 -37.36 0.17 -69.01
N LYS A 423 -38.33 -0.74 -69.06
CA LYS A 423 -38.90 -1.39 -67.88
C LYS A 423 -37.86 -2.29 -67.20
N ASP A 424 -37.16 -3.12 -67.98
CA ASP A 424 -36.12 -4.04 -67.51
C ASP A 424 -34.99 -3.27 -66.81
N MET A 425 -34.55 -2.15 -67.39
CA MET A 425 -33.51 -1.28 -66.80
C MET A 425 -33.91 -0.68 -65.44
N ILE A 426 -35.18 -0.26 -65.26
CA ILE A 426 -35.64 0.19 -63.94
C ILE A 426 -35.67 -0.97 -62.95
N ASP A 427 -36.26 -2.11 -63.37
CA ASP A 427 -36.42 -3.25 -62.47
C ASP A 427 -35.04 -3.65 -61.92
N LEU A 428 -34.02 -3.70 -62.77
CA LEU A 428 -32.63 -3.89 -62.35
C LEU A 428 -32.13 -2.79 -61.40
N SER A 429 -32.24 -1.51 -61.78
CA SER A 429 -31.79 -0.39 -60.95
C SER A 429 -32.48 -0.34 -59.57
N LYS A 430 -33.75 -0.76 -59.47
CA LYS A 430 -34.48 -0.83 -58.19
C LYS A 430 -34.02 -2.00 -57.32
N ILE A 431 -33.65 -3.12 -57.93
CA ILE A 431 -33.12 -4.29 -57.22
C ILE A 431 -31.72 -3.98 -56.67
N GLU A 432 -30.83 -3.38 -57.48
CA GLU A 432 -29.48 -2.99 -57.07
C GLU A 432 -29.49 -1.97 -55.92
N ALA A 433 -30.43 -1.03 -55.93
CA ALA A 433 -30.55 0.02 -54.93
C ALA A 433 -31.18 -0.46 -53.60
N VAL A 434 -31.46 -1.75 -53.45
CA VAL A 434 -32.19 -2.34 -52.30
C VAL A 434 -33.53 -1.60 -52.05
N CYS A 435 -34.11 -1.02 -53.11
CA CYS A 435 -35.34 -0.23 -53.04
C CYS A 435 -36.58 -1.06 -53.42
N LEU A 436 -36.39 -2.29 -53.90
CA LEU A 436 -37.48 -3.17 -54.32
C LEU A 436 -37.99 -4.00 -53.13
N GLU A 437 -39.13 -3.60 -52.58
CA GLU A 437 -39.84 -4.35 -51.53
C GLU A 437 -40.66 -5.50 -52.16
N LEU A 438 -40.55 -6.71 -51.59
CA LEU A 438 -41.35 -7.86 -51.99
C LEU A 438 -42.75 -7.81 -51.35
N THR A 439 -43.79 -8.00 -52.15
CA THR A 439 -45.17 -8.13 -51.66
C THR A 439 -45.49 -9.59 -51.38
N LEU A 440 -45.21 -10.03 -50.14
CA LEU A 440 -45.38 -11.43 -49.75
C LEU A 440 -46.85 -11.78 -49.51
N GLU A 441 -47.38 -12.73 -50.29
CA GLU A 441 -48.73 -13.26 -50.15
C GLU A 441 -48.77 -14.79 -50.17
N SER A 442 -49.82 -15.35 -49.58
CA SER A 442 -50.07 -16.80 -49.61
C SER A 442 -50.77 -17.16 -50.91
N LEU A 443 -50.08 -17.83 -51.83
CA LEU A 443 -50.58 -18.12 -53.18
C LEU A 443 -50.49 -19.61 -53.54
N PRO A 444 -51.47 -20.15 -54.30
CA PRO A 444 -51.39 -21.49 -54.88
C PRO A 444 -50.45 -21.48 -56.09
N LEU A 445 -49.24 -22.05 -55.92
CA LEU A 445 -48.19 -22.01 -56.93
C LEU A 445 -48.59 -22.77 -58.21
N ASP A 446 -49.33 -23.87 -58.07
CA ASP A 446 -49.79 -24.67 -59.20
C ASP A 446 -50.72 -23.88 -60.13
N ARG A 447 -51.59 -23.04 -59.56
CA ARG A 447 -52.48 -22.14 -60.29
C ARG A 447 -51.69 -21.06 -61.03
N LEU A 448 -50.76 -20.39 -60.35
CA LEU A 448 -49.91 -19.36 -60.94
C LEU A 448 -49.15 -19.89 -62.18
N ILE A 449 -48.56 -21.09 -62.05
CA ILE A 449 -47.82 -21.73 -63.15
C ILE A 449 -48.74 -22.08 -64.31
N LYS A 450 -49.89 -22.72 -64.04
CA LYS A 450 -50.84 -23.10 -65.10
C LYS A 450 -51.39 -21.87 -65.83
N GLU A 451 -51.80 -20.83 -65.11
CA GLU A 451 -52.29 -19.58 -65.69
C GLU A 451 -51.21 -18.94 -66.58
N THR A 452 -49.99 -18.79 -66.05
CA THR A 452 -48.89 -18.17 -66.80
C THR A 452 -48.51 -18.96 -68.04
N ILE A 453 -48.40 -20.29 -67.96
CA ILE A 453 -48.00 -21.12 -69.12
C ILE A 453 -49.13 -21.19 -70.16
N ASN A 454 -50.40 -21.14 -69.75
CA ASN A 454 -51.53 -21.13 -70.68
C ASN A 454 -51.50 -19.93 -71.62
N GLU A 455 -50.95 -18.78 -71.19
CA GLU A 455 -50.76 -17.61 -72.06
C GLU A 455 -49.83 -17.92 -73.26
N PHE A 456 -48.89 -18.86 -73.10
CA PHE A 456 -47.92 -19.23 -74.13
C PHE A 456 -48.40 -20.37 -75.05
N ARG A 457 -49.58 -20.96 -74.81
CA ARG A 457 -50.11 -22.07 -75.61
C ARG A 457 -50.25 -21.71 -77.09
N CYS A 458 -50.78 -20.53 -77.37
CA CYS A 458 -50.97 -20.04 -78.74
C CYS A 458 -49.62 -19.81 -79.44
N LEU A 459 -48.67 -19.19 -78.73
CA LEU A 459 -47.32 -18.91 -79.27
C LEU A 459 -46.54 -20.20 -79.54
N ALA A 460 -46.63 -21.19 -78.64
CA ALA A 460 -46.02 -22.51 -78.85
C ALA A 460 -46.65 -23.25 -80.03
N ALA A 461 -47.99 -23.20 -80.16
CA ALA A 461 -48.71 -23.80 -81.28
C ALA A 461 -48.37 -23.15 -82.63
N GLN A 462 -48.16 -21.83 -82.68
CA GLN A 462 -47.70 -21.14 -83.90
C GLN A 462 -46.33 -21.61 -84.39
N LYS A 463 -45.49 -22.16 -83.51
CA LYS A 463 -44.18 -22.74 -83.81
C LYS A 463 -44.20 -24.28 -83.86
N ASP A 464 -45.37 -24.91 -83.79
CA ASP A 464 -45.51 -26.38 -83.68
C ASP A 464 -44.69 -27.01 -82.54
N LEU A 465 -44.57 -26.31 -81.40
CA LEU A 465 -43.86 -26.78 -80.21
C LEU A 465 -44.79 -27.47 -79.21
N GLU A 466 -44.37 -28.62 -78.69
CA GLU A 466 -45.08 -29.28 -77.59
C GLU A 466 -44.78 -28.59 -76.25
N LEU A 467 -45.81 -28.16 -75.54
CA LEU A 467 -45.67 -27.49 -74.23
C LEU A 467 -46.20 -28.38 -73.10
N TYR A 468 -45.29 -28.90 -72.28
CA TYR A 468 -45.61 -29.79 -71.16
C TYR A 468 -45.54 -29.08 -69.82
N ILE A 469 -46.50 -29.38 -68.95
CA ILE A 469 -46.56 -28.85 -67.59
C ILE A 469 -46.66 -30.04 -66.64
N GLN A 470 -45.70 -30.16 -65.72
CA GLN A 470 -45.72 -31.18 -64.68
C GLN A 470 -45.60 -30.52 -63.31
N THR A 471 -46.74 -30.45 -62.61
CA THR A 471 -46.79 -30.01 -61.21
C THR A 471 -47.30 -31.17 -60.35
N LYS A 472 -46.40 -31.73 -59.52
CA LYS A 472 -46.75 -32.75 -58.51
C LYS A 472 -46.25 -32.28 -57.14
N LEU A 473 -46.99 -31.34 -56.55
CA LEU A 473 -46.70 -30.79 -55.23
C LEU A 473 -47.59 -31.47 -54.18
N LYS A 474 -47.02 -31.84 -53.03
CA LYS A 474 -47.80 -32.33 -51.87
C LYS A 474 -48.48 -31.16 -51.16
N ASN A 475 -47.82 -30.00 -51.14
CA ASN A 475 -48.38 -28.75 -50.65
C ASN A 475 -48.31 -27.69 -51.76
N PRO A 476 -49.44 -27.23 -52.32
CA PRO A 476 -49.44 -26.26 -53.42
C PRO A 476 -49.26 -24.81 -52.97
N ILE A 477 -49.35 -24.51 -51.66
CA ILE A 477 -49.32 -23.14 -51.14
C ILE A 477 -47.88 -22.70 -50.86
N VAL A 478 -47.55 -21.48 -51.30
CA VAL A 478 -46.28 -20.79 -51.04
C VAL A 478 -46.53 -19.38 -50.53
N ILE A 479 -45.61 -18.85 -49.70
CA ILE A 479 -45.62 -17.45 -49.26
C ILE A 479 -44.52 -16.72 -50.01
N ASN A 480 -44.92 -15.95 -51.03
CA ASN A 480 -44.01 -15.27 -51.93
C ASN A 480 -44.71 -14.13 -52.68
N ASP A 481 -43.98 -13.42 -53.53
CA ASP A 481 -44.52 -12.39 -54.41
C ASP A 481 -44.98 -13.02 -55.75
N SER A 482 -46.30 -13.00 -56.02
CA SER A 482 -46.86 -13.61 -57.24
C SER A 482 -46.41 -12.91 -58.51
N LEU A 483 -46.27 -11.59 -58.49
CA LEU A 483 -45.89 -10.79 -59.64
C LEU A 483 -44.45 -11.10 -60.05
N ARG A 484 -43.54 -11.20 -59.07
CA ARG A 484 -42.12 -11.51 -59.31
C ARG A 484 -41.89 -12.97 -59.68
N LEU A 485 -42.61 -13.91 -59.06
CA LEU A 485 -42.61 -15.32 -59.49
C LEU A 485 -43.11 -15.48 -60.93
N ARG A 486 -44.19 -14.77 -61.28
CA ARG A 486 -44.70 -14.75 -62.66
C ARG A 486 -43.67 -14.18 -63.63
N GLN A 487 -42.97 -13.10 -63.25
CA GLN A 487 -41.92 -12.48 -64.06
C GLN A 487 -40.77 -13.47 -64.35
N ILE A 488 -40.28 -14.18 -63.32
CA ILE A 488 -39.26 -15.24 -63.48
C ILE A 488 -39.75 -16.31 -64.46
N LEU A 489 -41.00 -16.80 -64.29
CA LEU A 489 -41.55 -17.85 -65.12
C LEU A 489 -41.75 -17.41 -66.58
N VAL A 490 -42.28 -16.20 -66.80
CA VAL A 490 -42.46 -15.59 -68.12
C VAL A 490 -41.11 -15.46 -68.84
N ASN A 491 -40.07 -14.98 -68.15
CA ASN A 491 -38.74 -14.81 -68.73
C ASN A 491 -38.13 -16.15 -69.17
N LEU A 492 -38.20 -17.18 -68.32
CA LEU A 492 -37.63 -18.49 -68.64
C LEU A 492 -38.43 -19.22 -69.74
N VAL A 493 -39.77 -19.21 -69.69
CA VAL A 493 -40.61 -19.89 -70.68
C VAL A 493 -40.58 -19.19 -72.03
N SER A 494 -40.59 -17.86 -72.05
CA SER A 494 -40.47 -17.10 -73.30
C SER A 494 -39.10 -17.32 -73.96
N ASN A 495 -38.01 -17.39 -73.18
CA ASN A 495 -36.69 -17.75 -73.70
C ASN A 495 -36.69 -19.18 -74.28
N ALA A 496 -37.26 -20.15 -73.56
CA ALA A 496 -37.36 -21.54 -74.03
C ALA A 496 -38.11 -21.65 -75.37
N ILE A 497 -39.26 -20.98 -75.51
CA ILE A 497 -40.05 -20.97 -76.76
C ILE A 497 -39.34 -20.20 -77.87
N LYS A 498 -38.68 -19.09 -77.52
CA LYS A 498 -37.95 -18.25 -78.47
C LYS A 498 -36.83 -19.04 -79.14
N PHE A 499 -36.01 -19.77 -78.36
CA PHE A 499 -34.81 -20.46 -78.84
C PHE A 499 -35.03 -21.94 -79.25
N THR A 500 -36.28 -22.39 -79.25
CA THR A 500 -36.67 -23.70 -79.80
C THR A 500 -37.37 -23.50 -81.14
N GLU A 501 -36.84 -24.15 -82.20
CA GLU A 501 -37.46 -24.15 -83.53
C GLU A 501 -38.41 -25.34 -83.69
N ILE A 502 -37.99 -26.54 -83.29
CA ILE A 502 -38.77 -27.78 -83.36
C ILE A 502 -38.53 -28.57 -82.07
N GLY A 503 -39.58 -29.18 -81.52
CA GLY A 503 -39.47 -30.05 -80.35
C GLY A 503 -40.40 -29.63 -79.22
N ARG A 504 -39.88 -29.58 -77.98
CA ARG A 504 -40.72 -29.36 -76.80
C ARG A 504 -40.11 -28.44 -75.76
N VAL A 505 -40.99 -27.78 -75.02
CA VAL A 505 -40.68 -27.03 -73.80
C VAL A 505 -41.43 -27.67 -72.65
N GLU A 506 -40.71 -28.00 -71.57
CA GLU A 506 -41.22 -28.68 -70.40
C GLU A 506 -41.00 -27.81 -69.15
N VAL A 507 -42.08 -27.54 -68.41
CA VAL A 507 -42.02 -26.85 -67.12
C VAL A 507 -42.41 -27.81 -66.01
N VAL A 508 -41.47 -28.06 -65.11
CA VAL A 508 -41.58 -29.04 -64.02
C VAL A 508 -41.38 -28.35 -62.69
N VAL A 509 -42.29 -28.56 -61.75
CA VAL A 509 -42.12 -28.09 -60.36
C VAL A 509 -42.15 -29.24 -59.39
N LYS A 510 -41.10 -29.33 -58.58
CA LYS A 510 -40.87 -30.39 -57.59
C LYS A 510 -40.56 -29.80 -56.22
N GLU A 511 -40.98 -30.52 -55.19
CA GLU A 511 -40.55 -30.27 -53.81
C GLU A 511 -39.20 -30.95 -53.58
N ILE A 512 -38.17 -30.17 -53.24
CA ILE A 512 -36.86 -30.72 -52.84
C ILE A 512 -36.94 -31.17 -51.37
N SER A 513 -37.60 -30.35 -50.54
CA SER A 513 -37.85 -30.60 -49.12
C SER A 513 -39.15 -29.92 -48.67
N THR A 514 -39.48 -29.97 -47.37
CA THR A 514 -40.62 -29.24 -46.79
C THR A 514 -40.58 -27.74 -47.11
N ASP A 515 -39.38 -27.16 -47.11
CA ASP A 515 -39.19 -25.71 -47.17
C ASP A 515 -38.62 -25.21 -48.50
N TRP A 516 -38.26 -26.10 -49.42
CA TRP A 516 -37.63 -25.73 -50.70
C TRP A 516 -38.31 -26.34 -51.91
N LEU A 517 -38.49 -25.51 -52.93
CA LEU A 517 -39.10 -25.84 -54.21
C LEU A 517 -38.08 -25.68 -55.33
N MET A 518 -38.22 -26.49 -56.38
CA MET A 518 -37.47 -26.38 -57.62
C MET A 518 -38.43 -26.20 -58.79
N LEU A 519 -38.33 -25.05 -59.46
CA LEU A 519 -38.93 -24.79 -60.76
C LEU A 519 -37.89 -25.09 -61.84
N THR A 520 -38.20 -26.00 -62.75
CA THR A 520 -37.33 -26.38 -63.87
C THR A 520 -38.02 -26.02 -65.18
N VAL A 521 -37.33 -25.29 -66.05
CA VAL A 521 -37.76 -25.03 -67.43
C VAL A 521 -36.75 -25.66 -68.36
N ARG A 522 -37.19 -26.63 -69.15
CA ARG A 522 -36.36 -27.38 -70.09
C ARG A 522 -36.84 -27.15 -71.51
N ASP A 523 -35.92 -26.91 -72.43
CA ASP A 523 -36.16 -26.82 -73.86
C ASP A 523 -35.31 -27.82 -74.63
N THR A 524 -35.72 -28.14 -75.87
CA THR A 524 -34.94 -28.94 -76.82
C THR A 524 -34.38 -28.07 -77.95
N GLY A 525 -34.11 -26.80 -77.65
CA GLY A 525 -33.69 -25.80 -78.62
C GLY A 525 -32.21 -25.86 -78.99
N ILE A 526 -31.68 -24.73 -79.45
CA ILE A 526 -30.31 -24.61 -79.97
C ILE A 526 -29.22 -24.92 -78.95
N GLY A 527 -29.52 -24.87 -77.65
CA GLY A 527 -28.54 -24.98 -76.57
C GLY A 527 -27.57 -23.79 -76.50
N ILE A 528 -26.76 -23.77 -75.45
CA ILE A 528 -25.80 -22.70 -75.13
C ILE A 528 -24.39 -23.31 -75.12
N ALA A 529 -23.40 -22.60 -75.65
CA ALA A 529 -22.01 -23.06 -75.63
C ALA A 529 -21.43 -22.98 -74.22
N GLN A 530 -20.47 -23.86 -73.89
CA GLN A 530 -19.93 -23.94 -72.54
C GLN A 530 -19.29 -22.63 -72.08
N ASP A 531 -18.61 -21.94 -73.00
CA ASP A 531 -17.93 -20.66 -72.74
C ASP A 531 -18.92 -19.52 -72.47
N ASP A 532 -20.16 -19.63 -72.97
CA ASP A 532 -21.19 -18.61 -72.79
C ASP A 532 -21.98 -18.79 -71.49
N LEU A 533 -21.95 -19.98 -70.86
CA LEU A 533 -22.78 -20.30 -69.68
C LEU A 533 -22.51 -19.42 -68.47
N GLU A 534 -21.27 -18.97 -68.29
CA GLU A 534 -20.90 -18.06 -67.19
C GLU A 534 -21.44 -16.65 -67.41
N HIS A 535 -21.63 -16.27 -68.68
CA HIS A 535 -21.96 -14.91 -69.05
C HIS A 535 -23.44 -14.68 -69.37
N ILE A 536 -24.29 -15.71 -69.42
CA ILE A 536 -25.71 -15.55 -69.77
C ILE A 536 -26.54 -14.76 -68.75
N PHE A 537 -26.02 -14.61 -67.52
CA PHE A 537 -26.66 -13.83 -66.46
C PHE A 537 -26.12 -12.40 -66.37
N GLU A 538 -25.08 -12.05 -67.14
CA GLU A 538 -24.55 -10.69 -67.20
C GLU A 538 -25.51 -9.74 -67.95
N GLU A 539 -25.48 -8.48 -67.57
CA GLU A 539 -26.36 -7.45 -68.14
C GLU A 539 -26.01 -7.16 -69.60
N PHE A 540 -27.03 -7.02 -70.45
CA PHE A 540 -26.90 -6.70 -71.88
C PHE A 540 -26.13 -7.75 -72.72
N GLN A 541 -25.84 -8.92 -72.17
CA GLN A 541 -25.14 -9.98 -72.88
C GLN A 541 -26.09 -10.72 -73.84
N GLN A 542 -25.69 -10.85 -75.11
CA GLN A 542 -26.39 -11.65 -76.13
C GLN A 542 -25.37 -12.53 -76.87
N ILE A 543 -25.61 -13.83 -76.87
CA ILE A 543 -24.74 -14.81 -77.52
C ILE A 543 -24.92 -14.72 -79.05
N ASP A 544 -23.82 -14.38 -79.73
CA ASP A 544 -23.60 -14.31 -81.18
C ASP A 544 -24.52 -13.39 -82.04
N GLN A 545 -23.94 -12.37 -82.68
CA GLN A 545 -24.65 -11.36 -83.50
C GLN A 545 -25.22 -11.92 -84.82
N THR A 546 -24.81 -13.12 -85.24
CA THR A 546 -25.22 -13.77 -86.51
C THR A 546 -26.53 -14.55 -86.36
N THR A 547 -26.77 -15.19 -85.21
CA THR A 547 -28.01 -15.91 -84.85
C THR A 547 -29.11 -14.97 -84.32
N THR A 548 -28.74 -13.82 -83.77
CA THR A 548 -29.65 -12.81 -83.19
C THR A 548 -30.46 -12.00 -84.20
N ARG A 549 -30.08 -11.96 -85.48
CA ARG A 549 -30.96 -11.38 -86.52
C ARG A 549 -32.30 -12.11 -86.65
N LYS A 550 -32.37 -13.37 -86.20
CA LYS A 550 -33.58 -14.21 -86.22
C LYS A 550 -34.39 -14.12 -84.92
N TYR A 551 -33.82 -13.58 -83.83
CA TYR A 551 -34.37 -13.67 -82.47
C TYR A 551 -34.17 -12.38 -81.64
N SER A 552 -35.19 -11.52 -81.52
CA SER A 552 -35.12 -10.24 -80.78
C SER A 552 -35.14 -10.41 -79.25
N GLY A 553 -34.28 -9.71 -78.50
CA GLY A 553 -34.22 -9.75 -77.02
C GLY A 553 -33.42 -8.60 -76.44
N THR A 554 -33.55 -8.34 -75.13
CA THR A 554 -32.93 -7.19 -74.43
C THR A 554 -31.61 -7.52 -73.73
N GLY A 555 -31.31 -8.81 -73.51
CA GLY A 555 -30.17 -9.25 -72.71
C GLY A 555 -30.33 -9.05 -71.19
N LEU A 556 -31.46 -8.48 -70.74
CA LEU A 556 -31.70 -8.18 -69.31
C LEU A 556 -32.55 -9.25 -68.60
N GLY A 557 -33.29 -10.07 -69.35
CA GLY A 557 -34.26 -11.00 -68.77
C GLY A 557 -33.65 -12.02 -67.81
N LEU A 558 -32.46 -12.55 -68.12
CA LEU A 558 -31.76 -13.51 -67.25
C LEU A 558 -31.10 -12.83 -66.04
N ALA A 559 -30.49 -11.66 -66.22
CA ALA A 559 -29.94 -10.84 -65.12
C ALA A 559 -31.01 -10.43 -64.09
N ILE A 560 -32.19 -10.00 -64.57
CA ILE A 560 -33.35 -9.70 -63.71
C ILE A 560 -33.85 -10.96 -63.02
N THR A 561 -33.90 -12.09 -63.73
CA THR A 561 -34.32 -13.37 -63.15
C THR A 561 -33.37 -13.79 -62.03
N GLU A 562 -32.06 -13.68 -62.23
CA GLU A 562 -31.06 -13.99 -61.22
C GLU A 562 -31.20 -13.07 -59.99
N SER A 563 -31.35 -11.76 -60.21
CA SER A 563 -31.50 -10.75 -59.16
C SER A 563 -32.78 -10.95 -58.34
N LEU A 564 -33.91 -11.23 -58.99
CA LEU A 564 -35.18 -11.54 -58.31
C LEU A 564 -35.09 -12.83 -57.50
N VAL A 565 -34.48 -13.88 -58.06
CA VAL A 565 -34.28 -15.16 -57.36
C VAL A 565 -33.40 -14.97 -56.12
N LYS A 566 -32.31 -14.19 -56.21
CA LYS A 566 -31.46 -13.82 -55.08
C LYS A 566 -32.24 -13.02 -54.01
N LEU A 567 -33.01 -12.02 -54.42
CA LEU A 567 -33.86 -11.23 -53.52
C LEU A 567 -34.90 -12.09 -52.77
N MET A 568 -35.38 -13.15 -53.42
CA MET A 568 -36.30 -14.14 -52.86
C MET A 568 -35.58 -15.26 -52.08
N GLN A 569 -34.30 -15.08 -51.74
CA GLN A 569 -33.47 -16.04 -50.99
C GLN A 569 -33.30 -17.39 -51.70
N GLY A 570 -33.36 -17.38 -53.04
CA GLY A 570 -33.20 -18.54 -53.91
C GLY A 570 -31.89 -18.55 -54.70
N THR A 571 -31.74 -19.54 -55.57
CA THR A 571 -30.61 -19.70 -56.51
C THR A 571 -31.13 -20.17 -57.88
N ILE A 572 -30.50 -19.71 -58.96
CA ILE A 572 -30.77 -20.16 -60.33
C ILE A 572 -29.50 -20.82 -60.88
N THR A 573 -29.66 -21.94 -61.60
CA THR A 573 -28.58 -22.66 -62.28
C THR A 573 -29.04 -23.11 -63.67
N VAL A 574 -28.08 -23.36 -64.56
CA VAL A 574 -28.33 -23.75 -65.95
C VAL A 574 -27.48 -24.94 -66.34
N GLU A 575 -28.07 -25.86 -67.09
CA GLU A 575 -27.38 -26.95 -67.78
C GLU A 575 -27.75 -26.89 -69.25
N SER A 576 -26.78 -26.79 -70.15
CA SER A 576 -27.06 -26.70 -71.59
C SER A 576 -25.96 -27.36 -72.42
N LYS A 577 -26.34 -27.83 -73.60
CA LYS A 577 -25.40 -28.33 -74.61
C LYS A 577 -25.89 -27.94 -75.99
N VAL A 578 -24.99 -27.37 -76.80
CA VAL A 578 -25.29 -26.97 -78.18
C VAL A 578 -25.94 -28.12 -78.96
N GLY A 579 -27.08 -27.83 -79.59
CA GLY A 579 -27.92 -28.76 -80.34
C GLY A 579 -28.79 -29.72 -79.51
N LYS A 580 -28.74 -29.66 -78.17
CA LYS A 580 -29.53 -30.53 -77.28
C LYS A 580 -30.52 -29.77 -76.39
N GLY A 581 -30.54 -28.45 -76.45
CA GLY A 581 -31.38 -27.59 -75.62
C GLY A 581 -30.78 -27.22 -74.26
N SER A 582 -31.56 -26.48 -73.47
CA SER A 582 -31.15 -25.97 -72.16
C SER A 582 -32.13 -26.38 -71.06
N THR A 583 -31.64 -26.45 -69.82
CA THR A 583 -32.43 -26.67 -68.62
C THR A 583 -32.06 -25.64 -67.56
N PHE A 584 -33.01 -24.78 -67.18
CA PHE A 584 -32.86 -23.82 -66.10
C PHE A 584 -33.53 -24.35 -64.83
N HIS A 585 -32.81 -24.31 -63.70
CA HIS A 585 -33.30 -24.70 -62.39
C HIS A 585 -33.34 -23.49 -61.45
N VAL A 586 -34.53 -23.11 -61.03
CA VAL A 586 -34.75 -22.07 -60.01
C VAL A 586 -35.14 -22.75 -58.71
N LYS A 587 -34.27 -22.66 -57.71
CA LYS A 587 -34.49 -23.15 -56.34
C LYS A 587 -34.86 -21.98 -55.45
N PHE A 588 -36.02 -22.04 -54.79
CA PHE A 588 -36.50 -20.97 -53.91
C PHE A 588 -37.22 -21.52 -52.69
N PRO A 589 -37.23 -20.78 -51.56
CA PRO A 589 -37.91 -21.22 -50.35
C PRO A 589 -39.44 -21.15 -50.51
N ARG A 590 -40.14 -22.09 -49.89
CA ARG A 590 -41.61 -22.12 -49.83
C ARG A 590 -42.18 -20.90 -49.11
N ARG A 591 -41.44 -20.36 -48.14
CA ARG A 591 -41.77 -19.15 -47.41
C ARG A 591 -40.57 -18.20 -47.44
N VAL A 592 -40.69 -17.14 -48.22
CA VAL A 592 -39.73 -16.02 -48.14
C VAL A 592 -40.01 -15.29 -46.84
N LYS A 593 -38.97 -15.11 -46.01
CA LYS A 593 -39.06 -14.23 -44.85
C LYS A 593 -38.84 -12.81 -45.34
N ALA A 594 -39.72 -11.88 -44.98
CA ALA A 594 -39.46 -10.46 -45.23
C ALA A 594 -38.08 -10.14 -44.65
N SER A 595 -37.14 -9.75 -45.50
CA SER A 595 -35.97 -9.03 -45.04
C SER A 595 -36.51 -7.69 -44.55
N THR A 596 -36.78 -7.58 -43.26
CA THR A 596 -36.52 -6.29 -42.62
C THR A 596 -35.05 -6.02 -42.93
N PRO A 597 -34.69 -4.95 -43.65
CA PRO A 597 -33.30 -4.55 -43.66
C PRO A 597 -32.94 -4.41 -42.19
N ASP A 598 -31.97 -5.20 -41.74
CA ASP A 598 -31.30 -4.94 -40.48
C ASP A 598 -30.66 -3.56 -40.67
N CYS A 599 -31.40 -2.52 -40.29
CA CYS A 599 -30.82 -1.28 -39.83
C CYS A 599 -30.05 -1.63 -38.55
N LEU A 600 -28.89 -2.25 -38.71
CA LEU A 600 -27.79 -2.07 -37.77
C LEU A 600 -27.49 -0.57 -37.81
N ASP A 601 -27.81 0.11 -36.72
CA ASP A 601 -27.75 1.56 -36.47
C ASP A 601 -28.88 2.44 -37.05
N CYS A 602 -30.12 2.15 -36.67
CA CYS A 602 -31.13 3.21 -36.56
C CYS A 602 -31.72 3.26 -35.14
N ASP A 603 -30.96 3.87 -34.22
CA ASP A 603 -31.45 4.37 -32.93
C ASP A 603 -32.30 5.64 -33.16
N LEU A 604 -33.42 5.49 -33.89
CA LEU A 604 -34.49 6.47 -33.85
C LEU A 604 -35.65 5.86 -33.04
N PRO A 605 -36.02 6.44 -31.87
CA PRO A 605 -37.08 5.90 -31.04
C PRO A 605 -38.38 5.82 -31.83
N LYS A 606 -38.96 4.61 -31.89
CA LYS A 606 -40.35 4.43 -32.32
C LYS A 606 -41.24 5.32 -31.46
N SER A 607 -41.82 6.34 -32.09
CA SER A 607 -43.00 7.10 -31.70
C SER A 607 -43.63 6.69 -30.35
N LYS A 608 -43.15 7.31 -29.27
CA LYS A 608 -43.98 7.67 -28.13
C LYS A 608 -44.05 9.19 -28.14
N THR A 609 -45.26 9.70 -28.16
CA THR A 609 -45.63 11.10 -27.89
C THR A 609 -44.63 11.80 -26.96
N LEU A 610 -43.75 12.62 -27.54
CA LEU A 610 -42.87 13.51 -26.80
C LEU A 610 -43.68 14.72 -26.35
N ASN A 611 -44.02 14.75 -25.06
CA ASN A 611 -44.35 15.99 -24.37
C ASN A 611 -43.16 16.94 -24.50
N CYS A 612 -43.42 18.09 -25.14
CA CYS A 612 -42.42 19.10 -25.42
C CYS A 612 -42.19 19.94 -24.14
N SER A 613 -41.21 19.55 -23.32
CA SER A 613 -40.77 20.36 -22.19
C SER A 613 -39.27 20.27 -21.92
N PHE A 614 -38.41 20.18 -22.95
CA PHE A 614 -36.97 20.47 -22.80
C PHE A 614 -36.38 20.84 -24.18
N LEU A 615 -36.31 22.15 -24.45
CA LEU A 615 -35.46 22.74 -25.49
C LEU A 615 -34.58 23.82 -24.82
N PRO A 616 -33.26 23.83 -25.04
CA PRO A 616 -32.39 24.92 -24.59
C PRO A 616 -32.77 26.25 -25.27
N GLN A 617 -32.73 27.36 -24.51
CA GLN A 617 -33.17 28.70 -24.91
C GLN A 617 -32.33 29.42 -26.00
N THR A 618 -31.48 28.74 -26.76
CA THR A 618 -30.45 29.39 -27.59
C THR A 618 -30.70 29.45 -29.09
N LEU A 619 -31.94 29.28 -29.57
CA LEU A 619 -32.30 29.52 -30.98
C LEU A 619 -33.67 30.23 -31.13
N LYS A 620 -33.82 31.42 -30.54
CA LYS A 620 -34.86 32.38 -30.96
C LYS A 620 -34.27 33.32 -32.01
N GLY A 621 -34.34 32.94 -33.28
CA GLY A 621 -33.74 33.77 -34.31
C GLY A 621 -34.04 33.45 -35.77
N PHE A 622 -35.00 32.58 -36.13
CA PHE A 622 -35.41 32.46 -37.53
C PHE A 622 -36.93 32.26 -37.66
N ARG A 623 -37.60 33.28 -38.20
CA ARG A 623 -38.99 33.24 -38.64
C ARG A 623 -39.09 32.29 -39.84
N THR A 624 -39.70 31.12 -39.67
CA THR A 624 -40.16 30.29 -40.78
C THR A 624 -41.48 30.85 -41.31
N ARG A 625 -41.44 31.35 -42.55
CA ARG A 625 -42.64 31.57 -43.37
C ARG A 625 -43.30 30.22 -43.63
N ARG A 626 -44.60 30.13 -43.38
CA ARG A 626 -45.47 29.08 -43.92
C ARG A 626 -45.33 29.05 -45.44
N VAL A 627 -44.97 27.89 -45.99
CA VAL A 627 -45.34 27.53 -47.36
C VAL A 627 -46.18 26.26 -47.24
N ILE A 628 -47.39 26.39 -47.79
CA ILE A 628 -48.42 25.38 -47.95
C ILE A 628 -48.01 24.50 -49.14
N TYR A 629 -48.02 23.17 -48.97
CA TYR A 629 -48.78 22.18 -49.77
C TYR A 629 -48.67 20.81 -49.12
#